data_AF-A0A674JS68-F1
#
_entry.id   AF-A0A674JS68-F1
#
_cell.length_a   1.000
_cell.length_b   1.000
_cell.length_c   1.000
_cell.angle_alpha   90.00
_cell.angle_beta   90.00
_cell.angle_gamma   90.00
#
_symmetry.space_group_name_H-M   'P 1'
#
loop_
_entity.id
_entity.type
_entity.pdbx_description
1 polymer ?
#
loop_
_entity_poly.entity_id
_entity_poly.type
_entity_poly.pdbx_seq_one_letter_code
_entity_poly.pdbx_strand_id
1 'polypeptide(L)'
;VAPSCTQTPSQSLHPFLNPNHLPQPSESEGGGERVTGGGAQGRGRFLEQKYGYFHCKDCKTGWESAYVWCISGSNKVYFKQLCRKCQKNFNPYRVEAIQCQTCSKTRCSCPQKKRHIDLKRSHRQELCGRCKGKRLFCDNTYSFKYIV
;
A
#
# COMPACT_ATOMS: atom_id res chain seq x y z
N VAL A 1 63.37 -19.31 1.31
CA VAL A 1 62.16 -19.54 2.15
C VAL A 1 61.44 -18.21 2.31
N ALA A 2 60.14 -18.16 2.01
CA ALA A 2 59.34 -16.93 2.09
C ALA A 2 57.96 -17.27 2.67
N PRO A 3 57.43 -16.48 3.63
CA PRO A 3 56.06 -16.66 4.11
C PRO A 3 55.07 -15.86 3.23
N SER A 4 54.00 -16.52 2.80
CA SER A 4 52.94 -15.91 1.99
C SER A 4 51.98 -15.10 2.85
N CYS A 5 51.69 -13.85 2.47
CA CYS A 5 50.54 -13.10 2.99
C CYS A 5 49.33 -13.30 2.06
N THR A 6 48.40 -14.17 2.44
CA THR A 6 47.08 -14.30 1.80
C THR A 6 46.04 -13.42 2.49
N GLN A 7 45.14 -12.82 1.70
CA GLN A 7 44.09 -11.90 2.17
C GLN A 7 42.71 -12.58 2.26
N THR A 8 41.74 -11.84 2.81
CA THR A 8 40.27 -12.02 2.76
C THR A 8 39.64 -12.90 3.87
N PRO A 9 38.33 -12.74 4.19
CA PRO A 9 37.92 -11.65 5.08
C PRO A 9 36.94 -12.05 6.21
N SER A 10 36.63 -11.06 7.06
CA SER A 10 35.75 -11.13 8.24
C SER A 10 34.38 -11.81 8.01
N GLN A 11 33.99 -12.69 8.95
CA GLN A 11 32.66 -13.29 9.01
C GLN A 11 31.71 -12.40 9.84
N SER A 12 30.68 -11.83 9.20
CA SER A 12 29.58 -11.14 9.88
C SER A 12 28.38 -12.08 10.06
N LEU A 13 28.09 -12.46 11.31
CA LEU A 13 26.92 -13.26 11.67
C LEU A 13 25.65 -12.41 11.61
N HIS A 14 24.88 -12.53 10.53
CA HIS A 14 23.50 -12.03 10.48
C HIS A 14 22.52 -13.11 10.97
N PRO A 15 21.65 -12.83 11.95
CA PRO A 15 20.63 -13.79 12.37
C PRO A 15 19.57 -13.95 11.26
N PHE A 16 19.24 -15.20 10.94
CA PHE A 16 18.28 -15.56 9.91
C PHE A 16 16.87 -15.06 10.27
N LEU A 17 16.35 -14.08 9.51
CA LEU A 17 14.95 -13.68 9.58
C LEU A 17 14.07 -14.71 8.88
N ASN A 18 13.23 -15.40 9.66
CA ASN A 18 12.27 -16.39 9.16
C ASN A 18 11.27 -15.74 8.18
N PRO A 19 11.18 -16.20 6.91
CA PRO A 19 10.36 -15.56 5.88
C PRO A 19 8.84 -15.75 6.05
N ASN A 20 8.37 -16.61 6.97
CA ASN A 20 6.97 -17.02 7.06
C ASN A 20 6.06 -16.17 7.99
N HIS A 21 6.54 -15.07 8.57
CA HIS A 21 5.69 -14.21 9.40
C HIS A 21 4.90 -13.17 8.58
N LEU A 22 3.87 -13.63 7.88
CA LEU A 22 2.91 -12.77 7.17
C LEU A 22 2.00 -12.06 8.19
N PRO A 23 1.92 -10.71 8.22
CA PRO A 23 1.08 -10.00 9.18
C PRO A 23 -0.41 -10.26 8.87
N GLN A 24 -1.11 -10.85 9.84
CA GLN A 24 -2.53 -11.14 9.73
C GLN A 24 -3.39 -9.86 9.59
N PRO A 25 -4.49 -9.89 8.81
CA PRO A 25 -5.40 -8.77 8.71
C PRO A 25 -6.18 -8.61 10.01
N SER A 26 -5.85 -7.57 10.78
CA SER A 26 -6.60 -7.17 11.98
C SER A 26 -8.08 -6.93 11.65
N GLU A 27 -8.96 -7.75 12.20
CA GLU A 27 -10.41 -7.66 12.04
C GLU A 27 -10.96 -6.49 12.88
N SER A 28 -11.95 -5.78 12.34
CA SER A 28 -12.60 -4.65 13.01
C SER A 28 -13.98 -4.48 12.38
N GLU A 29 -15.00 -4.80 13.16
CA GLU A 29 -16.42 -4.84 12.78
C GLU A 29 -16.99 -3.44 12.47
N GLY A 30 -17.98 -3.37 11.56
CA GLY A 30 -18.87 -2.19 11.46
C GLY A 30 -19.40 -1.81 10.07
N GLY A 31 -20.65 -2.20 9.77
CA GLY A 31 -21.57 -1.48 8.86
C GLY A 31 -21.68 -1.95 7.40
N GLY A 32 -22.88 -2.36 6.98
CA GLY A 32 -23.27 -2.52 5.56
C GLY A 32 -23.43 -1.16 4.85
N GLU A 33 -23.65 -1.07 3.53
CA GLU A 33 -24.09 -2.05 2.52
C GLU A 33 -23.20 -1.97 1.24
N ARG A 34 -23.50 -2.56 0.05
CA ARG A 34 -24.65 -3.29 -0.52
C ARG A 34 -24.17 -4.31 -1.58
N VAL A 35 -25.00 -5.30 -1.92
CA VAL A 35 -24.66 -6.34 -2.92
C VAL A 35 -25.19 -5.99 -4.31
N THR A 36 -24.32 -6.03 -5.32
CA THR A 36 -24.69 -6.31 -6.72
C THR A 36 -23.86 -7.50 -7.21
N GLY A 37 -24.52 -8.48 -7.81
CA GLY A 37 -23.96 -9.82 -8.08
C GLY A 37 -23.13 -9.92 -9.37
N GLY A 38 -22.50 -11.09 -9.56
CA GLY A 38 -21.86 -11.43 -10.84
C GLY A 38 -20.78 -12.52 -10.75
N GLY A 39 -21.16 -13.79 -10.87
CA GLY A 39 -20.28 -14.87 -11.31
C GLY A 39 -19.22 -15.40 -10.32
N ALA A 40 -19.34 -16.68 -9.97
CA ALA A 40 -18.26 -17.48 -9.41
C ALA A 40 -17.44 -18.12 -10.55
N GLN A 41 -16.39 -17.42 -10.99
CA GLN A 41 -15.32 -17.97 -11.82
C GLN A 41 -13.98 -17.52 -11.21
N GLY A 42 -13.09 -18.46 -10.93
CA GLY A 42 -11.79 -18.34 -10.23
C GLY A 42 -11.31 -16.91 -9.93
N ARG A 43 -11.90 -16.26 -8.91
CA ARG A 43 -11.72 -14.83 -8.64
C ARG A 43 -10.34 -14.56 -8.05
N GLY A 44 -9.35 -14.34 -8.91
CA GLY A 44 -8.12 -13.66 -8.53
C GLY A 44 -8.48 -12.36 -7.82
N ARG A 45 -8.10 -12.22 -6.54
CA ARG A 45 -8.48 -11.09 -5.70
C ARG A 45 -7.64 -9.87 -6.09
N PHE A 46 -8.05 -9.19 -7.15
CA PHE A 46 -7.38 -7.98 -7.64
C PHE A 46 -7.36 -6.90 -6.55
N LEU A 47 -6.26 -6.14 -6.52
CA LEU A 47 -6.17 -4.93 -5.70
C LEU A 47 -6.47 -3.70 -6.57
N GLU A 48 -7.45 -2.92 -6.15
CA GLU A 48 -7.78 -1.63 -6.76
C GLU A 48 -7.10 -0.49 -6.00
N GLN A 49 -6.62 0.52 -6.74
CA GLN A 49 -6.01 1.70 -6.15
C GLN A 49 -7.10 2.71 -5.78
N LYS A 50 -7.10 3.18 -4.53
CA LYS A 50 -8.05 4.13 -3.97
C LYS A 50 -7.36 5.33 -3.32
N TYR A 51 -8.11 6.42 -3.21
CA TYR A 51 -7.72 7.56 -2.40
C TYR A 51 -8.06 7.25 -0.95
N GLY A 52 -7.18 7.58 0.00
CA GLY A 52 -7.46 7.35 1.42
C GLY A 52 -6.89 8.42 2.33
N TYR A 53 -7.62 8.62 3.42
CA TYR A 53 -7.38 9.62 4.46
C TYR A 53 -6.91 8.93 5.73
N PHE A 54 -5.82 9.40 6.33
CA PHE A 54 -5.17 8.79 7.48
C PHE A 54 -5.02 9.79 8.63
N HIS A 55 -5.05 9.29 9.86
CA HIS A 55 -4.78 10.06 11.07
C HIS A 55 -3.94 9.22 12.05
N CYS A 56 -2.77 9.73 12.45
CA CYS A 56 -1.97 9.07 13.47
C CYS A 56 -2.53 9.38 14.85
N LYS A 57 -3.09 8.37 15.53
CA LYS A 57 -3.65 8.53 16.89
C LYS A 57 -2.63 9.00 17.93
N ASP A 58 -1.34 8.74 17.71
CA ASP A 58 -0.25 9.08 18.63
C ASP A 58 0.20 10.54 18.47
N CYS A 59 0.66 10.94 17.27
CA CYS A 59 1.21 12.29 17.00
C CYS A 59 0.24 13.25 16.28
N LYS A 60 -1.05 12.90 16.22
CA LYS A 60 -2.18 13.64 15.64
C LYS A 60 -2.02 14.12 14.19
N THR A 61 -0.96 13.68 13.51
CA THR A 61 -0.65 14.10 12.14
C THR A 61 -1.57 13.36 11.17
N GLY A 62 -2.34 14.12 10.39
CA GLY A 62 -3.12 13.61 9.26
C GLY A 62 -2.30 13.56 7.97
N TRP A 63 -2.67 12.67 7.06
CA TRP A 63 -2.16 12.66 5.68
C TRP A 63 -3.14 12.00 4.71
N GLU A 64 -2.99 12.33 3.44
CA GLU A 64 -3.82 11.81 2.34
C GLU A 64 -2.92 11.07 1.33
N SER A 65 -3.46 10.03 0.69
CA SER A 65 -2.68 9.22 -0.24
C SER A 65 -3.54 8.60 -1.34
N ALA A 66 -3.10 8.76 -2.58
CA ALA A 66 -3.64 8.04 -3.74
C ALA A 66 -3.05 6.61 -3.89
N TYR A 67 -2.23 6.16 -2.94
CA TYR A 67 -1.55 4.85 -2.96
C TYR A 67 -2.12 3.91 -1.90
N VAL A 68 -3.44 3.93 -1.70
CA VAL A 68 -4.15 2.91 -0.92
C VAL A 68 -4.56 1.78 -1.85
N TRP A 69 -4.33 0.54 -1.41
CA TRP A 69 -4.69 -0.65 -2.16
C TRP A 69 -5.78 -1.40 -1.41
N CYS A 70 -6.98 -1.47 -2.00
CA CYS A 70 -8.12 -2.20 -1.46
C CYS A 70 -8.37 -3.49 -2.24
N ILE A 71 -8.98 -4.49 -1.62
CA ILE A 71 -9.51 -5.65 -2.34
C ILE A 71 -10.63 -5.16 -3.27
N SER A 72 -10.54 -5.50 -4.56
CA SER A 72 -11.42 -4.93 -5.56
C SER A 72 -12.90 -5.23 -5.31
N GLY A 73 -13.76 -4.24 -5.55
CA GLY A 73 -15.17 -4.29 -5.17
C GLY A 73 -15.44 -4.07 -3.68
N SER A 74 -14.45 -3.62 -2.89
CA SER A 74 -14.61 -3.38 -1.45
C SER A 74 -13.77 -2.19 -0.96
N ASN A 75 -13.99 -1.78 0.28
CA ASN A 75 -13.16 -0.79 0.97
C ASN A 75 -12.09 -1.43 1.89
N LYS A 76 -11.93 -2.76 1.88
CA LYS A 76 -10.97 -3.47 2.75
C LYS A 76 -9.55 -3.28 2.24
N VAL A 77 -8.77 -2.48 2.98
CA VAL A 77 -7.37 -2.15 2.68
C VAL A 77 -6.46 -3.35 2.90
N TYR A 78 -5.53 -3.57 1.96
CA TYR A 78 -4.57 -4.67 1.98
C TYR A 78 -3.19 -4.24 2.49
N PHE A 79 -2.72 -3.04 2.11
CA PHE A 79 -1.44 -2.49 2.57
C PHE A 79 -1.65 -1.24 3.44
N LYS A 80 -1.24 -1.32 4.71
CA LYS A 80 -1.19 -0.19 5.65
C LYS A 80 -0.14 0.84 5.22
N GLN A 81 -0.27 2.10 5.64
CA GLN A 81 0.76 3.13 5.44
C GLN A 81 1.35 3.56 6.78
N LEU A 82 2.60 4.00 6.78
CA LEU A 82 3.32 4.37 7.99
C LEU A 82 3.18 5.87 8.26
N CYS A 83 2.96 6.23 9.51
CA CYS A 83 3.06 7.63 9.93
C CYS A 83 4.52 8.09 9.83
N ARG A 84 4.78 9.22 9.14
CA ARG A 84 6.14 9.78 8.97
C ARG A 84 6.89 9.98 10.29
N LYS A 85 6.21 10.47 11.32
CA LYS A 85 6.81 10.77 12.65
C LYS A 85 6.97 9.51 13.50
N CYS A 86 5.94 8.68 13.59
CA CYS A 86 5.92 7.54 14.53
C CYS A 86 6.42 6.23 13.94
N GLN A 87 6.58 6.14 12.61
CA GLN A 87 6.93 4.91 11.86
C GLN A 87 6.02 3.69 12.12
N LYS A 88 4.86 3.90 12.76
CA LYS A 88 3.81 2.90 13.00
C LYS A 88 2.85 2.78 11.81
N ASN A 89 2.31 1.58 11.61
CA ASN A 89 1.34 1.27 10.55
C ASN A 89 -0.08 1.73 10.89
N PHE A 90 -0.75 2.37 9.93
CA PHE A 90 -2.14 2.82 10.04
C PHE A 90 -2.97 2.34 8.84
N ASN A 91 -4.23 1.99 9.10
CA ASN A 91 -5.27 1.96 8.08
C ASN A 91 -5.74 3.41 7.82
N PRO A 92 -6.23 3.74 6.62
CA PRO A 92 -7.00 4.95 6.41
C PRO A 92 -8.34 4.83 7.16
N TYR A 93 -8.86 5.96 7.66
CA TYR A 93 -10.18 6.04 8.29
C TYR A 93 -11.31 6.25 7.28
N ARG A 94 -10.97 6.70 6.06
CA ARG A 94 -11.88 6.86 4.92
C ARG A 94 -11.14 6.51 3.64
N VAL A 95 -11.81 5.80 2.74
CA VAL A 95 -11.32 5.51 1.38
C VAL A 95 -12.38 5.84 0.34
N GLU A 96 -11.97 6.26 -0.84
CA GLU A 96 -12.85 6.60 -1.96
C GLU A 96 -12.16 6.40 -3.32
N ALA A 97 -12.92 6.49 -4.41
CA ALA A 97 -12.38 6.37 -5.76
C ALA A 97 -11.47 7.57 -6.10
N ILE A 98 -10.37 7.31 -6.84
CA ILE A 98 -9.47 8.36 -7.32
C ILE A 98 -10.14 9.06 -8.52
N GLN A 99 -10.90 10.10 -8.21
CA GLN A 99 -11.72 10.86 -9.15
C GLN A 99 -11.51 12.37 -8.95
N CYS A 100 -11.77 13.14 -10.01
CA CYS A 100 -11.85 14.59 -9.94
C CYS A 100 -12.98 15.04 -9.02
N GLN A 101 -12.72 15.91 -8.05
CA GLN A 101 -13.80 16.46 -7.20
C GLN A 101 -14.74 17.43 -7.94
N THR A 102 -14.35 17.93 -9.12
CA THR A 102 -15.16 18.87 -9.91
C THR A 102 -16.16 18.17 -10.83
N CYS A 103 -15.85 16.97 -11.32
CA CYS A 103 -16.70 16.25 -12.31
C CYS A 103 -16.83 14.75 -12.08
N SER A 104 -16.29 14.22 -10.97
CA SER A 104 -16.31 12.79 -10.59
C SER A 104 -15.69 11.80 -11.59
N LYS A 105 -15.04 12.28 -12.66
CA LYS A 105 -14.35 11.42 -13.64
C LYS A 105 -12.93 11.07 -13.16
N THR A 106 -12.51 9.83 -13.42
CA THR A 106 -11.14 9.32 -13.14
C THR A 106 -10.09 9.90 -14.09
N ARG A 107 -10.49 10.23 -15.32
CA ARG A 107 -9.73 11.03 -16.28
C ARG A 107 -10.56 12.26 -16.63
N CYS A 108 -10.01 13.45 -16.39
CA CYS A 108 -10.69 14.72 -16.63
C CYS A 108 -9.75 15.78 -17.19
N SER A 109 -10.29 16.68 -18.01
CA SER A 109 -9.62 17.88 -18.52
C SER A 109 -10.02 19.15 -17.75
N CYS A 110 -10.50 19.03 -16.51
CA CYS A 110 -10.89 20.18 -15.70
C CYS A 110 -9.68 21.11 -15.46
N PRO A 111 -9.80 22.42 -15.70
CA PRO A 111 -8.67 23.35 -15.63
C PRO A 111 -8.11 23.50 -14.21
N GLN A 112 -8.95 23.36 -13.19
CA GLN A 112 -8.54 23.29 -11.79
C GLN A 112 -8.81 21.90 -11.21
N LYS A 113 -7.74 21.18 -10.84
CA LYS A 113 -7.78 19.93 -10.07
C LYS A 113 -7.58 20.27 -8.58
N LYS A 114 -8.67 20.24 -7.78
CA LYS A 114 -8.58 20.46 -6.31
C LYS A 114 -7.73 19.43 -5.55
N ARG A 115 -7.47 18.26 -6.16
CA ARG A 115 -6.60 17.22 -5.62
C ARG A 115 -5.80 16.53 -6.73
N HIS A 116 -4.77 15.80 -6.34
CA HIS A 116 -4.00 14.98 -7.26
C HIS A 116 -4.78 13.74 -7.70
N ILE A 117 -4.94 13.56 -9.02
CA ILE A 117 -5.69 12.45 -9.62
C ILE A 117 -4.73 11.44 -10.27
N ASP A 118 -3.51 11.84 -10.60
CA ASP A 118 -2.65 11.04 -11.47
C ASP A 118 -2.05 9.84 -10.72
N LEU A 119 -2.51 8.63 -11.09
CA LEU A 119 -2.23 7.34 -10.43
C LEU A 119 -0.74 6.93 -10.46
N LYS A 120 0.07 7.64 -11.26
CA LYS A 120 1.51 7.42 -11.46
C LYS A 120 2.40 8.40 -10.68
N ARG A 121 1.88 9.20 -9.74
CA ARG A 121 2.56 10.38 -9.16
C ARG A 121 4.05 10.23 -8.79
N SER A 122 4.47 9.05 -8.32
CA SER A 122 5.50 8.89 -7.30
C SER A 122 4.96 9.22 -5.91
N HIS A 123 5.42 8.44 -4.94
CA HIS A 123 4.91 8.39 -3.59
C HIS A 123 6.07 8.15 -2.63
N ARG A 124 5.84 8.45 -1.35
CA ARG A 124 6.82 8.21 -0.29
C ARG A 124 6.98 6.71 -0.02
N GLN A 125 7.92 6.09 -0.74
CA GLN A 125 8.23 4.66 -0.65
C GLN A 125 8.59 4.26 0.79
N GLU A 126 9.25 5.14 1.54
CA GLU A 126 9.65 4.97 2.93
C GLU A 126 8.47 4.91 3.92
N LEU A 127 7.27 5.29 3.47
CA LEU A 127 6.01 5.26 4.22
C LEU A 127 4.99 4.25 3.66
N CYS A 128 5.30 3.57 2.55
CA CYS A 128 4.35 2.74 1.84
C CYS A 128 4.48 1.26 2.23
N GLY A 129 3.47 0.68 2.91
CA GLY A 129 3.51 -0.72 3.33
C GLY A 129 3.52 -1.76 2.19
N ARG A 130 3.31 -1.33 0.93
CA ARG A 130 3.47 -2.18 -0.27
C ARG A 130 4.94 -2.35 -0.66
N CYS A 131 5.72 -1.28 -0.74
CA CYS A 131 7.10 -1.31 -1.27
C CYS A 131 8.21 -1.05 -0.23
N LYS A 132 7.93 -0.49 0.95
CA LYS A 132 8.94 -0.21 1.97
C LYS A 132 9.71 -1.49 2.33
N GLY A 133 11.01 -1.52 2.00
CA GLY A 133 11.90 -2.66 2.28
C GLY A 133 11.52 -3.95 1.55
N LYS A 134 10.76 -3.87 0.46
CA LYS A 134 10.22 -5.04 -0.26
C LYS A 134 10.58 -4.99 -1.74
N ARG A 135 10.68 -6.16 -2.38
CA ARG A 135 10.88 -6.31 -3.84
C ARG A 135 9.62 -6.03 -4.67
N LEU A 136 8.58 -5.42 -4.07
CA LEU A 136 7.30 -5.11 -4.71
C LEU A 136 7.24 -3.64 -5.09
N PHE A 137 7.14 -3.34 -6.39
CA PHE A 137 6.99 -1.97 -6.90
C PHE A 137 5.54 -1.48 -6.85
N CYS A 138 5.37 -0.16 -6.79
CA CYS A 138 4.07 0.53 -6.81
C CYS A 138 3.75 1.20 -8.15
N ASP A 139 4.65 1.09 -9.13
CA ASP A 139 4.60 1.88 -10.36
C ASP A 139 3.58 1.33 -11.37
N ASN A 140 3.24 0.03 -11.26
CA ASN A 140 2.17 -0.60 -12.02
C ASN A 140 0.84 -0.49 -11.28
N THR A 141 -0.08 0.25 -11.89
CA THR A 141 -1.43 0.57 -11.41
C THR A 141 -2.36 -0.65 -11.32
N TYR A 142 -1.99 -1.76 -11.94
CA TYR A 142 -2.75 -3.00 -11.95
C TYR A 142 -1.95 -4.10 -11.25
N SER A 143 -2.34 -4.42 -10.02
CA SER A 143 -1.75 -5.52 -9.26
C SER A 143 -2.38 -6.84 -9.68
N PHE A 144 -2.07 -7.29 -10.90
CA PHE A 144 -2.46 -8.63 -11.35
C PHE A 144 -1.84 -9.67 -10.42
N LYS A 145 -2.70 -10.39 -9.68
CA LYS A 145 -2.48 -11.73 -9.13
C LYS A 145 -1.34 -11.89 -8.09
N TYR A 146 -1.71 -11.78 -6.82
CA TYR A 146 -1.13 -12.47 -5.65
C TYR A 146 -2.14 -12.25 -4.49
N ILE A 147 -2.60 -13.21 -3.68
CA ILE A 147 -2.10 -14.54 -3.31
C ILE A 147 -3.27 -15.54 -3.22
N VAL A 148 -3.07 -16.76 -3.73
CA VAL A 148 -3.14 -18.00 -2.93
C VAL A 148 -1.72 -18.55 -2.92
#